data_AF-A0A1Q4R8M6-F1
#
_entry.id   AF-A0A1Q4R8M6-F1
#
_cell.length_a   1.000
_cell.length_b   1.000
_cell.length_c   1.000
_cell.angle_alpha   90.00
_cell.angle_beta   90.00
_cell.angle_gamma   90.00
#
_symmetry.space_group_name_H-M   'P 1'
#
loop_
_entity.id
_entity.type
_entity.pdbx_description
1 polymer ?
#
loop_
_entity_poly.entity_id
_entity_poly.type
_entity_poly.pdbx_seq_one_letter_code
_entity_poly.pdbx_strand_id
1 'polypeptide(L)'
;MKPLSKTLKLLAIASVASIGFIVIFLILLDREPQSEQAMETIFLLMPIALAAEVGIYKLFLKDWRDVLANYLIAHAAYFFASVAGGFAYAAELSDERVILAWLLVWLPTAYLGQYHIIYVERLEARLEKQQQEIKDFEKKRLQLTKQMTSLQGRIQNQKRWIDQHKTK
;
A
#
# COMPACT_ATOMS: atom_id res chain seq x y z
N MET A 1 9.41 -9.51 -2.19
CA MET A 1 9.39 -9.50 -3.68
C MET A 1 10.08 -8.24 -4.18
N LYS A 2 10.75 -8.31 -5.34
CA LYS A 2 11.33 -7.13 -6.00
C LYS A 2 10.20 -6.21 -6.51
N PRO A 3 10.35 -4.87 -6.45
CA PRO A 3 9.31 -3.91 -6.87
C PRO A 3 8.81 -4.19 -8.29
N LEU A 4 9.71 -4.48 -9.22
CA LEU A 4 9.39 -4.83 -10.60
C LEU A 4 8.41 -6.02 -10.71
N SER A 5 8.60 -7.06 -9.90
CA SER A 5 7.71 -8.23 -9.91
C SER A 5 6.32 -7.91 -9.37
N LYS A 6 6.22 -7.05 -8.33
CA LYS A 6 4.92 -6.55 -7.85
C LYS A 6 4.24 -5.69 -8.93
N THR A 7 4.99 -4.84 -9.64
CA THR A 7 4.46 -4.00 -10.73
C THR A 7 3.94 -4.84 -11.91
N LEU A 8 4.67 -5.87 -12.34
CA LEU A 8 4.21 -6.75 -13.41
C LEU A 8 2.98 -7.57 -13.00
N LYS A 9 2.93 -8.03 -11.75
CA LYS A 9 1.73 -8.67 -11.21
C LYS A 9 0.54 -7.70 -11.18
N LEU A 10 0.77 -6.45 -10.77
CA LEU A 10 -0.24 -5.41 -10.78
C LEU A 10 -0.75 -5.15 -12.20
N LEU A 11 0.14 -5.10 -13.19
CA LEU A 11 -0.25 -4.95 -14.60
C LEU A 11 -1.17 -6.09 -15.03
N ALA A 12 -0.81 -7.34 -14.73
CA ALA A 12 -1.64 -8.49 -15.07
C ALA A 12 -3.03 -8.44 -14.40
N ILE A 13 -3.09 -8.10 -13.11
CA ILE A 13 -4.36 -7.95 -12.38
C ILE A 13 -5.17 -6.81 -13.00
N ALA A 14 -4.56 -5.65 -13.22
CA ALA A 14 -5.18 -4.48 -13.79
C ALA A 14 -5.75 -4.77 -15.20
N SER A 15 -5.01 -5.46 -16.06
CA SER A 15 -5.47 -5.83 -17.40
C SER A 15 -6.70 -6.73 -17.35
N VAL A 16 -6.72 -7.74 -16.47
CA VAL A 16 -7.89 -8.62 -16.29
C VAL A 16 -9.07 -7.84 -15.70
N ALA A 17 -8.81 -6.96 -14.73
CA ALA A 17 -9.83 -6.21 -14.04
C ALA A 17 -10.49 -5.14 -14.93
N SER A 18 -9.76 -4.61 -15.90
CA SER A 18 -10.27 -3.61 -16.86
C SER A 18 -11.11 -4.19 -18.00
N ILE A 19 -11.25 -5.51 -18.14
CA ILE A 19 -12.06 -6.13 -19.21
C ILE A 19 -13.51 -5.62 -19.19
N GLY A 20 -14.12 -5.49 -18.00
CA GLY A 20 -15.48 -4.96 -17.87
C GLY A 20 -15.62 -3.52 -18.37
N PHE A 21 -14.59 -2.71 -18.20
CA PHE A 21 -14.55 -1.32 -18.66
C PHE A 21 -14.35 -1.24 -20.18
N ILE A 22 -13.55 -2.14 -20.76
CA ILE A 22 -13.35 -2.22 -22.21
C ILE A 22 -14.69 -2.53 -22.89
N VAL A 23 -15.48 -3.45 -22.35
CA VAL A 23 -16.82 -3.77 -22.90
C VAL A 23 -17.74 -2.55 -22.86
N ILE A 24 -17.77 -1.81 -21.75
CA ILE A 24 -18.55 -0.56 -21.64
C ILE A 24 -18.08 0.48 -22.66
N PHE A 25 -16.77 0.64 -22.82
CA PHE A 25 -16.18 1.57 -23.78
C PHE A 25 -16.52 1.22 -25.24
N LEU A 26 -16.52 -0.07 -25.59
CA LEU A 26 -16.93 -0.52 -26.93
C LEU A 26 -18.41 -0.26 -27.20
N ILE A 27 -19.29 -0.48 -26.21
CA ILE A 27 -20.72 -0.14 -26.31
C ILE A 27 -20.90 1.38 -26.53
N LEU A 28 -20.04 2.19 -25.94
CA LEU A 28 -20.07 3.65 -26.10
C LEU A 28 -19.65 4.11 -27.50
N LEU A 29 -18.66 3.44 -28.10
CA LEU A 29 -18.20 3.77 -29.46
C LEU A 29 -19.22 3.38 -30.53
N ASP A 30 -20.03 2.36 -30.27
CA ASP A 30 -21.04 1.84 -31.20
C ASP A 30 -22.39 2.57 -31.13
N ARG A 31 -22.59 3.43 -30.13
CA ARG A 31 -23.83 4.19 -29.92
C ARG A 31 -23.62 5.69 -30.09
N GLU A 32 -24.67 6.40 -30.49
CA GLU A 32 -24.62 7.86 -30.51
C GLU A 32 -24.35 8.40 -29.09
N PRO A 33 -23.32 9.25 -28.90
CA PRO A 33 -22.76 9.62 -27.60
C PRO A 33 -23.69 10.45 -26.69
N GLN A 34 -24.96 10.62 -27.05
CA GLN A 34 -25.96 11.40 -26.32
C GLN A 34 -27.35 10.76 -26.26
N SER A 35 -27.49 9.50 -26.70
CA SER A 35 -28.78 8.80 -26.54
C SER A 35 -29.05 8.54 -25.05
N GLU A 36 -30.27 8.84 -24.61
CA GLU A 36 -30.71 8.63 -23.22
C GLU A 36 -30.50 7.16 -22.79
N GLN A 37 -30.76 6.22 -23.70
CA GLN A 37 -30.48 4.79 -23.52
C GLN A 37 -28.99 4.46 -23.33
N ALA A 38 -28.06 5.14 -24.01
CA ALA A 38 -26.63 4.94 -23.78
C ALA A 38 -26.24 5.44 -22.38
N MET A 39 -26.74 6.61 -21.97
CA MET A 39 -26.45 7.16 -20.64
C MET A 39 -27.00 6.29 -19.51
N GLU A 40 -28.22 5.77 -19.64
CA GLU A 40 -28.79 4.80 -18.68
C GLU A 40 -27.97 3.50 -18.62
N THR A 41 -27.55 2.99 -19.78
CA THR A 41 -26.73 1.77 -19.88
C THR A 41 -25.39 1.97 -19.18
N ILE A 42 -24.71 3.11 -19.38
CA ILE A 42 -23.47 3.46 -18.68
C ILE A 42 -23.73 3.53 -17.17
N PHE A 43 -24.77 4.23 -16.76
CA PHE A 43 -25.06 4.45 -15.34
C PHE A 43 -25.29 3.14 -14.59
N LEU A 44 -25.89 2.15 -15.24
CA LEU A 44 -26.11 0.83 -14.67
C LEU A 44 -24.85 -0.06 -14.73
N LEU A 45 -24.14 -0.07 -15.86
CA LEU A 45 -22.98 -0.95 -16.04
C LEU A 45 -21.74 -0.46 -15.29
N MET A 46 -21.61 0.85 -15.07
CA MET A 46 -20.42 1.43 -14.46
C MET A 46 -20.17 0.95 -13.02
N PRO A 47 -21.18 0.95 -12.12
CA PRO A 47 -21.03 0.39 -10.78
C PRO A 47 -20.75 -1.11 -10.80
N ILE A 48 -21.34 -1.86 -11.75
CA ILE A 48 -21.13 -3.31 -11.87
C ILE A 48 -19.68 -3.60 -12.27
N ALA A 49 -19.16 -2.87 -13.27
CA ALA A 49 -17.76 -2.99 -13.68
C ALA A 49 -16.80 -2.61 -12.55
N LEU A 50 -17.10 -1.54 -11.80
CA LEU A 50 -16.30 -1.15 -10.64
C LEU A 50 -16.30 -2.23 -9.54
N ALA A 51 -17.47 -2.79 -9.22
CA ALA A 51 -17.59 -3.86 -8.24
C ALA A 51 -16.86 -5.14 -8.69
N ALA A 52 -16.99 -5.49 -9.97
CA ALA A 52 -16.28 -6.62 -10.56
C ALA A 52 -14.76 -6.42 -10.52
N GLU A 53 -14.29 -5.21 -10.85
CA GLU A 53 -12.87 -4.85 -10.79
C GLU A 53 -12.34 -4.99 -9.38
N VAL A 54 -12.96 -4.35 -8.38
CA VAL A 54 -12.58 -4.50 -6.96
C VAL A 54 -12.61 -5.97 -6.53
N GLY A 55 -13.59 -6.74 -6.99
CA GLY A 55 -13.69 -8.19 -6.78
C GLY A 55 -12.48 -8.94 -7.35
N ILE A 56 -12.04 -8.61 -8.56
CA ILE A 56 -10.84 -9.19 -9.19
C ILE A 56 -9.60 -8.85 -8.37
N TYR A 57 -9.41 -7.59 -7.95
CA TYR A 57 -8.31 -7.25 -7.05
C TYR A 57 -8.37 -8.06 -5.75
N LYS A 58 -9.55 -8.25 -5.17
CA LYS A 58 -9.75 -9.05 -3.95
C LYS A 58 -9.47 -10.54 -4.13
N LEU A 59 -9.69 -11.10 -5.31
CA LEU A 59 -9.33 -12.50 -5.63
C LEU A 59 -7.82 -12.70 -5.64
N PHE A 60 -7.06 -11.72 -6.15
CA PHE A 60 -5.60 -11.81 -6.27
C PHE A 60 -4.83 -11.26 -5.07
N LEU A 61 -5.44 -10.38 -4.29
CA LEU A 61 -4.89 -9.71 -3.11
C LEU A 61 -5.79 -9.99 -1.91
N LYS A 62 -5.26 -10.72 -0.93
CA LYS A 62 -6.07 -11.22 0.20
C LYS A 62 -6.50 -10.11 1.16
N ASP A 63 -5.61 -9.14 1.43
CA ASP A 63 -5.86 -8.11 2.42
C ASP A 63 -6.47 -6.86 1.79
N TRP A 64 -7.48 -6.28 2.45
CA TRP A 64 -8.16 -5.07 1.94
C TRP A 64 -7.23 -3.86 1.85
N ARG A 65 -6.23 -3.77 2.73
CA ARG A 65 -5.17 -2.75 2.65
C ARG A 65 -4.41 -2.87 1.33
N ASP A 66 -4.02 -4.09 0.96
CA ASP A 66 -3.31 -4.34 -0.30
C ASP A 66 -4.21 -4.11 -1.50
N VAL A 67 -5.48 -4.55 -1.45
CA VAL A 67 -6.47 -4.28 -2.50
C VAL A 67 -6.57 -2.78 -2.77
N LEU A 68 -6.82 -1.97 -1.73
CA LEU A 68 -6.98 -0.53 -1.88
C LEU A 68 -5.70 0.15 -2.40
N ALA A 69 -4.55 -0.20 -1.83
CA ALA A 69 -3.28 0.41 -2.22
C ALA A 69 -2.90 0.08 -3.68
N ASN A 70 -3.07 -1.17 -4.09
CA ASN A 70 -2.80 -1.59 -5.47
C ASN A 70 -3.83 -1.03 -6.46
N TYR A 71 -5.10 -0.99 -6.07
CA TYR A 71 -6.18 -0.40 -6.87
C TYR A 71 -5.91 1.07 -7.16
N LEU A 72 -5.57 1.85 -6.13
CA LEU A 72 -5.24 3.27 -6.26
C LEU A 72 -4.00 3.50 -7.14
N ILE A 73 -2.95 2.71 -6.98
CA ILE A 73 -1.74 2.82 -7.82
C ILE A 73 -2.07 2.53 -9.28
N ALA A 74 -2.82 1.46 -9.55
CA ALA A 74 -3.20 1.11 -10.92
C ALA A 74 -4.06 2.22 -11.56
N HIS A 75 -5.03 2.77 -10.84
CA HIS A 75 -5.88 3.86 -11.33
C HIS A 75 -5.12 5.16 -11.57
N ALA A 76 -4.20 5.51 -10.66
CA ALA A 76 -3.33 6.66 -10.87
C ALA A 76 -2.44 6.46 -12.11
N ALA A 77 -1.85 5.27 -12.27
CA ALA A 77 -1.06 4.92 -13.44
C ALA A 77 -1.90 4.95 -14.73
N TYR A 78 -3.12 4.41 -14.71
CA TYR A 78 -4.08 4.51 -15.82
C TYR A 78 -4.38 5.95 -16.17
N PHE A 79 -4.69 6.81 -15.20
CA PHE A 79 -5.00 8.22 -15.45
C PHE A 79 -3.86 8.93 -16.20
N PHE A 80 -2.63 8.87 -15.68
CA PHE A 80 -1.49 9.53 -16.34
C PHE A 80 -1.16 8.91 -17.70
N ALA A 81 -1.25 7.58 -17.81
CA ALA A 81 -0.97 6.89 -19.07
C ALA A 81 -2.02 7.20 -20.14
N SER A 82 -3.30 7.30 -19.76
CA SER A 82 -4.39 7.68 -20.66
C SER A 82 -4.27 9.14 -21.13
N VAL A 83 -3.79 10.05 -20.29
CA VAL A 83 -3.45 11.43 -20.72
C VAL A 83 -2.35 11.41 -21.78
N ALA A 84 -1.26 10.69 -21.53
CA ALA A 84 -0.16 10.57 -22.49
C ALA A 84 -0.58 9.87 -23.80
N GLY A 85 -1.37 8.81 -23.70
CA GLY A 85 -1.97 8.12 -24.84
C GLY A 85 -2.92 9.01 -25.63
N GLY A 86 -3.73 9.83 -24.95
CA GLY A 86 -4.63 10.79 -25.59
C GLY A 86 -3.88 11.85 -26.39
N PHE A 87 -2.78 12.41 -25.86
CA PHE A 87 -1.92 13.31 -26.63
C PHE A 87 -1.24 12.62 -27.81
N ALA A 88 -0.76 11.38 -27.64
CA ALA A 88 -0.17 10.60 -28.72
C ALA A 88 -1.17 10.31 -29.85
N TYR A 89 -2.42 9.98 -29.49
CA TYR A 89 -3.50 9.76 -30.43
C TYR A 89 -3.90 11.06 -31.15
N ALA A 90 -4.01 12.18 -30.43
CA ALA A 90 -4.32 13.49 -31.01
C ALA A 90 -3.21 14.01 -31.96
N ALA A 91 -1.98 13.52 -31.78
CA ALA A 91 -0.86 13.79 -32.69
C ALA A 91 -0.82 12.84 -33.91
N GLU A 92 -1.89 12.07 -34.15
CA GLU A 92 -2.04 11.13 -35.27
C GLU A 92 -0.90 10.09 -35.34
N LEU A 93 -0.32 9.73 -34.19
CA LEU A 93 0.66 8.67 -34.12
C LEU A 93 0.00 7.30 -34.36
N SER A 94 0.76 6.34 -34.89
CA SER A 94 0.28 4.98 -35.07
C SER A 94 -0.14 4.33 -33.73
N ASP A 95 -1.09 3.40 -33.79
CA ASP A 95 -1.61 2.68 -32.61
C ASP A 95 -0.48 2.08 -31.76
N GLU A 96 0.54 1.51 -32.40
CA GLU A 96 1.72 0.98 -31.72
C GLU A 96 2.45 2.03 -30.87
N ARG A 97 2.56 3.27 -31.39
CA ARG A 97 3.21 4.38 -30.69
C ARG A 97 2.33 4.93 -29.57
N VAL A 98 1.01 4.92 -29.73
CA VAL A 98 0.05 5.28 -28.68
C VAL A 98 0.15 4.30 -27.51
N ILE A 99 0.17 3.00 -27.80
CA ILE A 99 0.36 1.94 -26.79
C ILE A 99 1.72 2.07 -26.11
N LEU A 100 2.78 2.36 -26.88
CA LEU A 100 4.11 2.56 -26.31
C LEU A 100 4.14 3.78 -25.36
N ALA A 101 3.58 4.92 -25.77
CA ALA A 101 3.49 6.11 -24.95
C ALA A 101 2.71 5.85 -23.65
N TRP A 102 1.62 5.10 -23.76
CA TRP A 102 0.83 4.66 -22.63
C TRP A 102 1.67 3.80 -21.67
N LEU A 103 2.36 2.77 -22.16
CA LEU A 103 3.20 1.88 -21.35
C LEU A 103 4.39 2.62 -20.70
N LEU A 104 5.00 3.55 -21.42
CA LEU A 104 6.13 4.36 -20.95
C LEU A 104 5.74 5.25 -19.76
N VAL A 105 4.46 5.58 -19.61
CA VAL A 105 3.96 6.34 -18.45
C VAL A 105 3.40 5.41 -17.38
N TRP A 106 2.66 4.37 -17.77
CA TRP A 106 2.03 3.45 -16.83
C TRP A 106 3.06 2.71 -16.00
N LEU A 107 4.08 2.10 -16.63
CA LEU A 107 5.06 1.26 -15.94
C LEU A 107 5.86 2.02 -14.89
N PRO A 108 6.46 3.20 -15.17
CA PRO A 108 7.19 3.95 -14.15
C PRO A 108 6.29 4.43 -13.02
N THR A 109 5.07 4.90 -13.33
CA THR A 109 4.13 5.38 -12.32
C THR A 109 3.73 4.26 -11.36
N ALA A 110 3.34 3.10 -11.90
CA ALA A 110 3.01 1.93 -11.11
C ALA A 110 4.23 1.40 -10.34
N TYR A 111 5.43 1.43 -10.93
CA TYR A 111 6.67 1.04 -10.27
C TYR A 111 6.99 1.91 -9.06
N LEU A 112 6.90 3.23 -9.19
CA LEU A 112 7.12 4.17 -8.08
C LEU A 112 6.10 3.97 -6.97
N GLY A 113 4.83 3.76 -7.30
CA GLY A 113 3.79 3.42 -6.33
C GLY A 113 4.10 2.13 -5.56
N GLN A 114 4.47 1.06 -6.26
CA GLN A 114 4.85 -0.21 -5.64
C GLN A 114 6.10 -0.10 -4.78
N TYR A 115 7.09 0.68 -5.23
CA TYR A 115 8.29 0.96 -4.46
C TYR A 115 7.93 1.70 -3.16
N HIS A 116 7.02 2.67 -3.22
CA HIS A 116 6.56 3.41 -2.04
C HIS A 116 5.85 2.50 -1.03
N ILE A 117 4.96 1.59 -1.48
CA ILE A 117 4.33 0.60 -0.59
C ILE A 117 5.40 -0.22 0.15
N ILE A 118 6.36 -0.79 -0.60
CA ILE A 118 7.43 -1.61 -0.01
C ILE A 118 8.27 -0.80 0.97
N TYR A 119 8.52 0.49 0.68
CA TYR A 119 9.25 1.38 1.56
C TYR A 119 8.50 1.62 2.88
N VAL A 120 7.19 1.89 2.81
CA VAL A 120 6.34 2.08 4.00
C VAL A 120 6.26 0.80 4.82
N GLU A 121 6.04 -0.36 4.19
CA GLU A 121 6.05 -1.68 4.87
C GLU A 121 7.35 -1.91 5.67
N ARG A 122 8.50 -1.52 5.11
CA ARG A 122 9.79 -1.63 5.80
C ARG A 122 9.94 -0.66 6.96
N LEU A 123 9.38 0.54 6.84
CA LEU A 123 9.38 1.52 7.91
C LEU A 123 8.50 1.06 9.07
N GLU A 124 7.30 0.54 8.80
CA GLU A 124 6.40 -0.04 9.79
C GLU A 124 7.11 -1.17 10.56
N ALA A 125 7.70 -2.13 9.85
CA ALA A 125 8.44 -3.23 10.48
C ALA A 125 9.65 -2.76 11.32
N ARG A 126 10.34 -1.69 10.88
CA ARG A 126 11.46 -1.11 11.64
C ARG A 126 10.96 -0.40 12.91
N LEU A 127 9.86 0.32 12.83
CA LEU A 127 9.24 0.99 13.98
C LEU A 127 8.75 -0.03 15.00
N GLU A 128 8.09 -1.10 14.57
CA GLU A 128 7.66 -2.19 15.46
C GLU A 128 8.86 -2.81 16.19
N LYS A 129 9.95 -3.07 15.46
CA LYS A 129 11.19 -3.59 16.07
C LYS A 129 11.76 -2.64 17.13
N GLN A 130 11.82 -1.34 16.82
CA GLN A 130 12.32 -0.34 17.77
C GLN A 130 11.42 -0.20 19.01
N GLN A 131 10.10 -0.25 18.82
CA GLN A 131 9.16 -0.25 19.94
C GLN A 131 9.33 -1.47 20.84
N GLN A 132 9.61 -2.64 20.26
CA GLN A 132 9.87 -3.85 21.02
C GLN A 132 11.18 -3.73 21.82
N GLU A 133 12.25 -3.21 21.21
CA GLU A 133 13.52 -2.96 21.89
C GLU A 133 13.34 -1.99 23.08
N ILE A 134 12.58 -0.92 22.91
CA ILE A 134 12.25 0.05 23.98
C ILE A 134 11.54 -0.66 25.14
N LYS A 135 10.51 -1.47 24.86
CA LYS A 135 9.79 -2.23 25.89
C LYS A 135 10.72 -3.17 26.66
N ASP A 136 11.67 -3.80 25.99
CA ASP A 136 12.63 -4.69 26.62
C ASP A 136 13.65 -3.91 27.47
N PHE A 137 14.08 -2.73 27.04
CA PHE A 137 14.89 -1.82 27.85
C PHE A 137 14.14 -1.34 29.10
N GLU A 138 12.85 -0.98 28.99
CA GLU A 138 12.04 -0.57 30.13
C GLU A 138 11.91 -1.69 31.17
N LYS A 139 11.68 -2.93 30.73
CA LYS A 139 11.65 -4.11 31.62
C LYS A 139 12.98 -4.30 32.35
N LYS A 140 14.10 -4.23 31.63
CA LYS A 140 15.45 -4.33 32.23
C LYS A 140 15.70 -3.21 33.23
N ARG A 141 15.31 -1.98 32.91
CA ARG A 141 15.42 -0.82 33.82
C ARG A 141 14.64 -1.07 35.11
N LEU A 142 13.39 -1.51 35.01
CA LEU A 142 12.55 -1.81 36.17
C LEU A 142 13.17 -2.90 37.07
N GLN A 143 13.73 -3.95 36.46
CA GLN A 143 14.40 -5.02 37.18
C GLN A 143 15.65 -4.52 37.92
N LEU A 144 16.49 -3.71 37.25
CA LEU A 144 17.67 -3.10 37.86
C LEU A 144 17.29 -2.14 38.99
N THR A 145 16.25 -1.34 38.83
CA THR A 145 15.75 -0.46 39.90
C THR A 145 15.34 -1.27 41.12
N LYS A 146 14.58 -2.37 40.95
CA LYS A 146 14.21 -3.26 42.06
C LYS A 146 15.44 -3.87 42.76
N GLN A 147 16.45 -4.30 42.00
CA GLN A 147 17.69 -4.81 42.56
C GLN A 147 18.46 -3.75 43.35
N MET A 148 18.57 -2.52 42.82
CA MET A 148 19.19 -1.40 43.54
C MET A 148 18.45 -1.07 44.83
N THR A 149 17.12 -0.99 44.81
CA THR A 149 16.32 -0.74 46.02
C THR A 149 16.54 -1.82 47.07
N SER A 150 16.60 -3.09 46.66
CA SER A 150 16.91 -4.20 47.57
C SER A 150 18.31 -4.07 48.19
N LEU A 151 19.33 -3.79 47.37
CA LEU A 151 20.70 -3.59 47.83
C LEU A 151 20.81 -2.39 48.80
N GLN A 152 20.17 -1.27 48.48
CA GLN A 152 20.11 -0.10 49.36
C GLN A 152 19.48 -0.45 50.72
N GLY A 153 18.39 -1.23 50.73
CA GLY A 153 17.78 -1.72 51.96
C GLY A 153 18.72 -2.60 52.79
N ARG A 154 19.46 -3.51 52.14
CA ARG A 154 20.47 -4.36 52.80
C ARG A 154 21.60 -3.53 53.41
N ILE A 155 22.12 -2.54 52.68
CA ILE A 155 23.17 -1.63 53.15
C ILE A 155 22.69 -0.83 54.36
N GLN A 156 21.47 -0.27 54.30
CA GLN A 156 20.90 0.48 55.42
C GLN A 156 20.73 -0.40 56.67
N ASN A 157 20.28 -1.64 56.52
CA ASN A 157 20.13 -2.57 57.64
C ASN A 157 21.49 -2.95 58.24
N GLN A 158 22.51 -3.19 57.41
CA GLN A 158 23.88 -3.43 57.89
C GLN A 158 24.43 -2.21 58.65
N LYS A 159 24.21 -0.99 58.14
CA LYS A 159 24.62 0.23 58.82
C LYS A 159 23.97 0.35 60.20
N ARG A 160 22.66 0.15 60.30
CA ARG A 160 21.93 0.18 61.59
C ARG A 160 22.47 -0.88 62.57
N TRP A 161 22.75 -2.09 62.09
CA TRP A 161 23.31 -3.15 62.91
C TRP A 161 24.69 -2.79 63.47
N ILE A 162 25.57 -2.23 62.62
CA ILE A 162 26.91 -1.75 63.04
C ILE A 162 26.77 -0.64 64.09
N ASP A 163 25.90 0.34 63.88
CA ASP A 163 25.71 1.46 64.81
C ASP A 163 25.19 0.97 66.19
N GLN A 164 24.32 -0.04 66.21
CA GLN A 164 23.84 -0.67 67.45
C GLN A 164 24.90 -1.50 68.18
N HIS A 165 25.90 -2.02 67.47
CA HIS A 165 26.96 -2.85 68.07
C HIS A 165 28.25 -2.07 68.37
N LYS A 166 28.35 -0.81 67.94
CA LYS A 166 29.43 0.12 68.32
C LYS A 166 29.24 0.80 69.68
N THR A 167 28.04 0.71 70.26
CA THR A 167 27.67 1.36 71.53
C THR A 167 27.76 0.43 72.76
N LYS A 168 28.38 -0.74 72.61
CA LYS A 168 28.80 -1.62 73.71
C LYS A 168 30.32 -1.62 73.81
#